data_AF-A0A8X7S1I3-F1
#
_entry.id   AF-A0A8X7S1I3-F1
#
_cell.length_a   1.000
_cell.length_b   1.000
_cell.length_c   1.000
_cell.angle_alpha   90.00
_cell.angle_beta   90.00
_cell.angle_gamma   90.00
#
_symmetry.space_group_name_H-M   'P 1'
#
loop_
_entity.id
_entity.type
_entity.pdbx_description
1 polymer ?
#
loop_
_entity_poly.entity_id
_entity_poly.type
_entity_poly.pdbx_seq_one_letter_code
_entity_poly.pdbx_strand_id
1 'polypeptide(L)'
;MSLVGFDVNRSNNDFKLLDSIVAIRLHEFTKLVKVHDAANHIPTEMFMFRELEQVTALTNTNVELQTYFLSDIIGEICETMTTYDDQSHTTQCVMVNIRVDK
;
A
#
# COMPACT_ATOMS: atom_id res chain seq x y z
N MET A 1 -12.37 -11.78 12.31
CA MET A 1 -12.17 -10.76 13.37
C MET A 1 -13.30 -9.76 13.27
N SER A 2 -13.85 -9.27 14.39
CA SER A 2 -14.88 -8.23 14.43
C SER A 2 -14.34 -7.01 15.16
N LEU A 3 -14.59 -5.82 14.62
CA LEU A 3 -14.22 -4.54 15.21
C LEU A 3 -15.48 -3.83 15.69
N VAL A 4 -15.52 -3.40 16.96
CA VAL A 4 -16.69 -2.72 17.54
C VAL A 4 -16.27 -1.52 18.39
N GLY A 5 -17.13 -0.50 18.47
CA GLY A 5 -16.87 0.71 19.25
C GLY A 5 -15.75 1.57 18.67
N PHE A 6 -15.79 1.83 17.37
CA PHE A 6 -14.86 2.70 16.66
C PHE A 6 -15.60 3.91 16.09
N ASP A 7 -14.87 5.00 15.84
CA ASP A 7 -15.38 6.18 15.15
C ASP A 7 -15.12 6.08 13.64
N VAL A 8 -16.00 6.72 12.86
CA VAL A 8 -15.82 6.91 11.42
C VAL A 8 -15.64 8.40 11.13
N ASN A 9 -14.53 8.75 10.49
CA ASN A 9 -14.20 10.11 10.08
C ASN A 9 -14.07 10.20 8.56
N ARG A 10 -14.07 11.43 8.03
CA ARG A 10 -13.68 11.66 6.64
C ARG A 10 -12.19 11.35 6.47
N SER A 11 -11.87 10.61 5.42
CA SER A 11 -10.48 10.26 5.12
C SER A 11 -9.69 11.49 4.66
N ASN A 12 -8.44 11.61 5.13
CA ASN A 12 -7.55 12.70 4.76
C ASN A 12 -6.89 12.41 3.41
N ASN A 13 -7.20 13.23 2.40
CA ASN A 13 -6.69 13.09 1.04
C ASN A 13 -5.17 13.23 0.92
N ASP A 14 -4.51 13.84 1.90
CA ASP A 14 -3.06 14.03 1.88
C ASP A 14 -2.29 12.74 2.23
N PHE A 15 -2.95 11.78 2.90
CA PHE A 15 -2.30 10.57 3.45
C PHE A 15 -3.09 9.28 3.16
N LYS A 16 -3.91 9.27 2.13
CA LYS A 16 -4.73 8.09 1.82
C LYS A 16 -3.87 6.99 1.18
N LEU A 17 -3.98 5.78 1.74
CA LEU A 17 -3.45 4.55 1.15
C LEU A 17 -4.48 3.83 0.26
N LEU A 18 -5.74 4.22 0.33
CA LEU A 18 -6.84 3.62 -0.41
C LEU A 18 -7.84 4.71 -0.79
N ASP A 19 -8.59 4.50 -1.86
CA ASP A 19 -9.63 5.43 -2.32
C ASP A 19 -10.94 5.33 -1.50
N SER A 20 -10.81 5.17 -0.17
CA SER A 20 -11.94 5.24 0.74
C SER A 20 -12.21 6.69 1.13
N ILE A 21 -13.46 7.12 1.02
CA ILE A 21 -13.91 8.44 1.51
C ILE A 21 -13.96 8.52 3.05
N VAL A 22 -13.91 7.38 3.73
CA VAL A 22 -13.97 7.25 5.18
C VAL A 22 -12.72 6.59 5.76
N ALA A 23 -12.38 6.98 6.99
CA ALA A 23 -11.32 6.38 7.79
C ALA A 23 -11.89 5.95 9.16
N ILE A 24 -11.43 4.81 9.65
CA ILE A 24 -11.77 4.32 10.99
C ILE A 24 -10.76 4.85 11.99
N ARG A 25 -11.22 5.41 13.10
CA ARG A 25 -10.36 5.83 14.22
C ARG A 25 -10.60 4.92 15.42
N LEU A 26 -9.54 4.24 15.84
CA LEU A 26 -9.54 3.41 17.04
C LEU A 26 -9.30 4.29 18.27
N HIS A 27 -9.93 3.95 19.39
CA HIS A 27 -9.76 4.63 20.68
C HIS A 27 -9.87 3.62 21.83
N GLU A 28 -9.80 4.11 23.07
CA GLU A 28 -9.73 3.26 24.28
C GLU A 28 -10.91 2.31 24.47
N PHE A 29 -12.07 2.59 23.88
CA PHE A 29 -13.27 1.73 23.97
C PHE A 29 -13.44 0.80 22.76
N THR A 30 -12.56 0.90 21.76
CA THR A 30 -12.59 0.04 20.58
C THR A 30 -12.15 -1.37 20.96
N LYS A 31 -12.95 -2.37 20.57
CA LYS A 31 -12.68 -3.77 20.85
C LYS A 31 -12.48 -4.56 19.57
N LEU A 32 -11.42 -5.35 19.53
CA LEU A 32 -11.16 -6.36 18.51
C LEU A 32 -11.56 -7.72 19.09
N VAL A 33 -12.57 -8.34 18.48
CA VAL A 33 -13.11 -9.63 18.92
C VAL A 33 -12.73 -10.70 17.90
N LYS A 34 -12.11 -11.78 18.37
CA LYS A 34 -11.80 -12.93 17.53
C LYS A 34 -13.11 -13.61 17.11
N VAL A 35 -13.26 -13.89 15.83
CA VAL A 35 -14.42 -14.61 15.26
C VAL A 35 -13.88 -15.92 14.72
N HIS A 36 -14.38 -17.05 15.23
CA HIS A 36 -13.86 -18.38 14.91
C HIS A 36 -14.47 -18.95 13.62
N ASP A 37 -15.75 -18.67 13.36
CA ASP A 37 -16.46 -19.10 12.14
C ASP A 37 -16.97 -17.88 11.38
N ALA A 38 -16.09 -17.21 10.65
CA ALA A 38 -16.55 -16.18 9.72
C ALA A 38 -17.25 -16.89 8.55
N ALA A 39 -18.57 -16.71 8.43
CA ALA A 39 -19.38 -17.29 7.34
C ALA A 39 -18.86 -16.89 5.95
N ASN A 40 -18.13 -15.77 5.86
CA ASN A 40 -17.45 -15.31 4.66
C ASN A 40 -15.93 -15.31 4.90
N HIS A 41 -15.18 -15.89 3.97
CA HIS A 41 -13.72 -15.79 3.99
C HIS A 41 -13.33 -14.34 3.70
N ILE A 42 -12.66 -13.70 4.66
CA ILE A 42 -12.04 -12.38 4.43
C ILE A 42 -10.86 -12.63 3.48
N PRO A 43 -10.77 -11.90 2.34
CA PRO A 43 -9.61 -12.00 1.47
C PRO A 43 -8.33 -11.68 2.27
N THR A 44 -7.32 -12.53 2.13
CA THR A 44 -6.05 -12.39 2.88
C THR A 44 -5.30 -11.14 2.45
N GLU A 45 -5.40 -10.75 1.18
CA GLU A 45 -4.71 -9.61 0.57
C GLU A 45 -5.62 -8.94 -0.47
N MET A 46 -5.54 -7.62 -0.58
CA MET A 46 -6.16 -6.85 -1.67
C MET A 46 -5.03 -6.21 -2.48
N PHE A 47 -4.67 -6.84 -3.59
CA PHE A 47 -3.77 -6.24 -4.57
C PHE A 47 -4.57 -5.43 -5.59
N MET A 48 -4.13 -4.21 -5.86
CA MET A 48 -4.61 -3.31 -6.88
C MET A 48 -3.60 -3.25 -8.02
N PHE A 49 -3.54 -4.31 -8.83
CA PHE A 49 -2.74 -4.32 -10.06
C PHE A 49 -3.34 -3.35 -11.09
N ARG A 50 -2.46 -2.66 -11.83
CA ARG A 50 -2.83 -1.84 -12.98
C ARG A 50 -2.11 -2.33 -14.22
N GLU A 51 -2.68 -2.03 -15.38
CA GLU A 51 -2.02 -2.27 -16.67
C GLU A 51 -0.68 -1.54 -16.75
N LEU A 52 0.33 -2.17 -17.34
CA LEU A 52 1.68 -1.61 -17.45
C LEU A 52 1.70 -0.22 -18.12
N GLU A 53 0.80 -0.01 -19.10
CA GLU A 53 0.66 1.27 -19.79
C GLU A 53 0.18 2.38 -18.84
N GLN A 54 -0.72 2.06 -17.90
CA GLN A 54 -1.17 2.97 -16.86
C GLN A 54 -0.03 3.27 -15.89
N VAL A 55 0.75 2.27 -15.46
CA VAL A 55 1.90 2.48 -14.56
C VAL A 55 2.98 3.33 -15.24
N THR A 56 3.23 3.10 -16.53
CA THR A 56 4.23 3.84 -17.31
C THR A 56 3.83 5.30 -17.52
N ALA A 57 2.54 5.58 -17.74
CA ALA A 57 2.03 6.96 -17.86
C ALA A 57 2.23 7.79 -16.58
N LEU A 58 2.49 7.15 -15.45
CA LEU A 58 2.69 7.76 -14.15
C LEU A 58 4.18 8.00 -13.84
N THR A 59 5.09 7.43 -14.65
CA THR A 59 6.53 7.64 -14.49
C THR A 59 6.90 9.11 -14.72
N ASN A 60 7.81 9.62 -13.89
CA ASN A 60 8.38 10.98 -14.00
C ASN A 60 7.42 12.16 -13.81
N THR A 61 6.22 11.95 -13.25
CA THR A 61 5.30 13.07 -13.03
C THR A 61 5.74 14.00 -11.90
N ASN A 62 6.69 13.61 -11.02
CA ASN A 62 7.12 14.39 -9.84
C ASN A 62 5.94 14.92 -9.00
N VAL A 63 4.75 14.37 -9.20
CA VAL A 63 3.57 14.66 -8.39
C VAL A 63 3.81 13.87 -7.12
N GLU A 64 4.24 14.59 -6.09
CA GLU A 64 4.27 14.11 -4.71
C GLU A 64 3.02 13.28 -4.44
N LEU A 65 3.20 11.96 -4.33
CA LEU A 65 2.69 11.10 -3.26
C LEU A 65 1.24 11.31 -2.78
N GLN A 66 0.33 11.86 -3.58
CA GLN A 66 -1.08 11.88 -3.28
C GLN A 66 -1.72 10.63 -3.88
N THR A 67 -1.67 9.54 -3.09
CA THR A 67 -2.75 8.54 -2.92
C THR A 67 -3.21 7.69 -4.10
N TYR A 68 -3.09 8.13 -5.34
CA TYR A 68 -3.67 7.45 -6.50
C TYR A 68 -2.71 6.46 -7.17
N PHE A 69 -1.45 6.39 -6.70
CA PHE A 69 -0.37 5.63 -7.34
C PHE A 69 0.02 4.33 -6.64
N LEU A 70 -0.78 3.84 -5.69
CA LEU A 70 -0.57 2.50 -5.12
C LEU A 70 -1.05 1.47 -6.14
N SER A 71 -0.25 1.29 -7.19
CA SER A 71 -0.38 0.19 -8.13
C SER A 71 0.54 -0.90 -7.62
N ASP A 72 -0.03 -2.04 -7.29
CA ASP A 72 0.80 -3.20 -6.98
C ASP A 72 1.50 -3.65 -8.25
N ILE A 73 2.76 -4.06 -8.12
CA ILE A 73 3.59 -4.55 -9.22
C ILE A 73 3.96 -6.00 -8.91
N ILE A 74 3.74 -6.89 -9.87
CA ILE A 74 4.20 -8.27 -9.83
C ILE A 74 5.01 -8.55 -11.10
N GLY A 75 6.13 -9.25 -10.93
CA GLY A 75 7.03 -9.56 -12.02
C GLY A 75 8.29 -10.27 -11.52
N GLU A 76 9.16 -10.64 -12.46
CA GLU A 76 10.44 -11.24 -12.16
C GLU A 76 11.47 -10.18 -11.80
N ILE A 77 12.18 -10.37 -10.69
CA ILE A 77 13.30 -9.51 -10.33
C ILE A 77 14.49 -9.89 -11.22
N CYS A 78 14.90 -8.99 -12.10
CA CYS A 78 16.04 -9.20 -12.98
C CYS A 78 17.36 -8.72 -12.36
N GLU A 79 17.31 -7.62 -11.61
CA GLU A 79 18.49 -7.01 -10.99
C GLU A 79 18.10 -6.19 -9.77
N THR A 80 18.98 -6.18 -8.77
CA THR A 80 18.85 -5.35 -7.57
C THR A 80 20.14 -4.59 -7.37
N MET A 81 20.04 -3.27 -7.22
CA MET A 81 21.17 -2.38 -6.94
C MET A 81 20.91 -1.61 -5.65
N THR A 82 21.86 -1.64 -4.73
CA THR A 82 21.78 -0.92 -3.46
C THR A 82 22.79 0.21 -3.44
N THR A 83 22.36 1.42 -3.11
CA THR A 83 23.30 2.50 -2.79
C THR A 83 23.60 2.46 -1.31
N TYR A 84 24.89 2.35 -0.99
CA TYR A 84 25.39 2.41 0.37
C TYR A 84 26.01 3.78 0.58
N ASP A 85 25.64 4.41 1.70
CA ASP A 85 26.26 5.66 2.10
C ASP A 85 27.39 5.37 3.09
N ASP A 86 28.61 5.54 2.59
CA ASP A 86 29.82 5.35 3.37
C ASP A 86 29.92 6.31 4.58
N GLN A 87 29.23 7.45 4.56
CA GLN A 87 29.25 8.42 5.65
C GLN A 87 28.28 8.06 6.78
N SER A 88 27.07 7.61 6.44
CA SER A 88 26.07 7.20 7.45
C SER A 88 26.14 5.72 7.81
N HIS A 89 26.93 4.93 7.08
CA HIS A 89 26.98 3.46 7.19
C HIS A 89 25.61 2.79 7.06
N THR A 90 24.74 3.35 6.19
CA THR A 90 23.39 2.81 5.96
C THR A 90 23.09 2.65 4.48
N THR A 91 22.20 1.71 4.15
CA THR A 91 21.63 1.60 2.81
C THR A 91 20.68 2.78 2.60
N GLN A 92 20.94 3.62 1.60
CA GLN A 92 20.11 4.79 1.31
C GLN A 92 18.96 4.47 0.36
N CYS A 93 19.22 3.72 -0.72
CA CYS A 93 18.16 3.27 -1.62
C CYS A 93 18.41 1.86 -2.16
N VAL A 94 17.31 1.16 -2.44
CA VAL A 94 17.29 -0.09 -3.18
C VAL A 94 16.55 0.18 -4.48
N MET A 95 17.26 0.04 -5.60
CA MET A 95 16.68 0.04 -6.93
C MET A 95 16.52 -1.41 -7.38
N VAL A 96 15.36 -1.73 -7.96
CA VAL A 96 15.05 -3.07 -8.46
C VAL A 96 14.57 -2.94 -9.89
N ASN A 97 15.19 -3.69 -10.79
CA ASN A 97 14.71 -3.87 -12.16
C ASN A 97 13.78 -5.08 -12.19
N ILE A 98 12.49 -4.83 -12.45
CA ILE A 98 11.45 -5.85 -12.48
C ILE A 98 11.00 -6.03 -13.93
N ARG A 99 11.05 -7.26 -14.45
CA ARG A 99 10.40 -7.64 -15.70
C ARG A 99 8.94 -7.99 -15.41
N VAL A 100 8.04 -7.18 -15.94
CA VAL A 100 6.60 -7.41 -15.90
C VAL A 100 6.20 -8.06 -17.22
N ASP A 101 5.65 -9.28 -17.16
CA ASP A 101 5.11 -9.95 -18.35
C ASP A 101 3.81 -9.24 -18.78
N LYS A 102 3.59 -9.18 -20.11
CA LYS A 102 2.38 -8.57 -20.70
C LYS A 102 1.19 -9.51 -20.68
#